data_AF-A0A392QBX3-F1
#
_entry.id   AF-A0A392QBX3-F1
#
_cell.length_a   1.000
_cell.length_b   1.000
_cell.length_c   1.000
_cell.angle_alpha   90.00
_cell.angle_beta   90.00
_cell.angle_gamma   90.00
#
_symmetry.space_group_name_H-M   'P 1'
#
loop_
_entity.id
_entity.type
_entity.pdbx_description
1 polymer ?
#
loop_
_entity_poly.entity_id
_entity_poly.type
_entity_poly.pdbx_seq_one_letter_code
_entity_poly.pdbx_strand_id
1 'polypeptide(L)'
;MNQGICSSVAFESPGPLHDIIVCWIDQHVVHKGEGLKRLHLFIVELIRAGIFYPLAYVRQLIVSGIMDTSVNMVDLERQKRHCRILKQLPGKFIHHALEESEIIEGPLLIEALHVYLNERRLIL
;
A
#
# COMPACT_ATOMS: atom_id res chain seq x y z
N MET A 1 13.42 -26.68 13.94
CA MET A 1 11.97 -26.41 13.88
C MET A 1 11.75 -24.96 14.27
N ASN A 2 11.33 -24.12 13.31
CA ASN A 2 10.56 -22.88 13.48
C ASN A 2 10.40 -22.22 12.09
N GLN A 3 9.62 -22.87 11.22
CA GLN A 3 9.20 -22.34 9.91
C GLN A 3 7.77 -21.77 9.99
N GLY A 4 7.40 -21.14 11.12
CA GLY A 4 6.02 -20.72 11.40
C GLY A 4 5.85 -19.24 11.74
N ILE A 5 6.91 -18.43 11.73
CA ILE A 5 6.83 -17.00 12.03
C ILE A 5 6.96 -16.28 10.68
N CYS A 6 6.01 -15.53 10.14
CA CYS A 6 4.60 -15.38 10.41
C CYS A 6 4.06 -14.75 9.11
N SER A 7 3.36 -15.51 8.26
CA SER A 7 2.87 -14.93 7.00
C SER A 7 1.89 -13.76 7.24
N SER A 8 1.27 -13.67 8.43
CA SER A 8 0.34 -12.59 8.77
C SER A 8 1.03 -11.24 9.02
N VAL A 9 2.27 -11.20 9.52
CA VAL A 9 2.98 -9.94 9.87
C VAL A 9 3.25 -9.09 8.62
N ALA A 10 3.43 -9.73 7.46
CA ALA A 10 3.61 -9.04 6.18
C ALA A 10 2.37 -8.23 5.75
N PHE A 11 1.20 -8.56 6.28
CA PHE A 11 -0.08 -8.02 5.85
C PHE A 11 -0.81 -7.20 6.91
N GLU A 12 -0.30 -7.20 8.14
CA GLU A 12 -0.78 -6.35 9.22
C GLU A 12 -0.14 -4.96 9.10
N SER A 13 -0.79 -3.96 9.70
CA SER A 13 -0.20 -2.62 9.79
C SER A 13 1.12 -2.72 10.55
N PRO A 14 2.25 -2.21 10.01
CA PRO A 14 3.56 -2.28 10.68
C PRO A 14 3.61 -1.38 11.93
N GLY A 15 2.59 -0.55 12.16
CA GLY A 15 2.42 0.23 13.39
C GLY A 15 1.60 1.51 13.18
N PRO A 16 1.40 2.31 14.24
CA PRO A 16 0.55 3.50 14.21
C PRO A 16 0.94 4.53 13.14
N LEU A 17 2.24 4.62 12.79
CA LEU A 17 2.72 5.51 11.74
C LEU A 17 2.12 5.15 10.37
N HIS A 18 2.01 3.86 10.06
CA HIS A 18 1.38 3.42 8.82
C HIS A 18 -0.07 3.86 8.77
N ASP A 19 -0.83 3.62 9.84
CA ASP A 19 -2.26 3.97 9.90
C ASP A 19 -2.46 5.49 9.80
N ILE A 20 -1.57 6.29 10.43
CA ILE A 20 -1.56 7.75 10.29
C ILE A 20 -1.31 8.16 8.83
N ILE A 21 -0.36 7.53 8.15
CA ILE A 21 -0.07 7.81 6.73
C ILE A 21 -1.28 7.45 5.85
N VAL A 22 -1.92 6.31 6.08
CA VAL A 22 -3.12 5.90 5.34
C VAL A 22 -4.27 6.88 5.57
N CYS A 23 -4.51 7.29 6.82
CA CYS A 23 -5.49 8.31 7.17
C CYS A 23 -5.17 9.65 6.51
N TRP A 24 -3.90 10.05 6.48
CA TRP A 24 -3.46 11.26 5.81
C TRP A 24 -3.70 11.17 4.30
N ILE A 25 -3.40 10.05 3.64
CA ILE A 25 -3.71 9.84 2.22
C ILE A 25 -5.22 9.97 1.95
N ASP A 26 -6.05 9.38 2.82
CA ASP A 26 -7.51 9.43 2.71
C ASP A 26 -8.03 10.87 2.82
N GLN A 27 -7.46 11.70 3.70
CA GLN A 27 -7.94 13.06 3.95
C GLN A 27 -7.25 14.14 3.10
N HIS A 28 -6.05 13.89 2.59
CA HIS A 28 -5.23 14.91 1.97
C HIS A 28 -5.58 15.15 0.50
N VAL A 29 -6.11 16.34 0.21
CA VAL A 29 -6.39 16.79 -1.16
C VAL A 29 -5.16 17.46 -1.75
N VAL A 30 -4.33 16.68 -2.44
CA VAL A 30 -3.19 17.22 -3.19
C VAL A 30 -3.69 18.16 -4.28
N HIS A 31 -3.35 19.45 -4.19
CA HIS A 31 -3.65 20.43 -5.23
C HIS A 31 -2.88 20.07 -6.52
N LYS A 32 -3.52 20.24 -7.68
CA LYS A 32 -3.04 19.76 -8.99
C LYS A 32 -1.61 20.25 -9.28
N GLY A 33 -0.75 19.35 -9.78
CA GLY A 33 0.60 19.68 -10.24
C GLY A 33 1.70 18.83 -9.57
N GLU A 34 2.76 19.49 -9.11
CA GLU A 34 3.96 18.86 -8.53
C GLU A 34 3.71 18.06 -7.25
N GLY A 35 2.62 18.34 -6.53
CA GLY A 35 2.28 17.66 -5.29
C GLY A 35 2.13 16.15 -5.45
N LEU A 36 1.64 15.66 -6.59
CA LEU A 36 1.47 14.22 -6.83
C LEU A 36 2.80 13.50 -7.05
N LYS A 37 3.77 14.16 -7.70
CA LYS A 37 5.11 13.58 -7.89
C LYS A 37 5.88 13.54 -6.56
N ARG A 38 5.77 14.62 -5.77
CA ARG A 38 6.40 14.69 -4.44
C ARG A 38 5.77 13.68 -3.49
N LEU A 39 4.44 13.54 -3.51
CA LEU A 39 3.74 12.50 -2.76
C LEU A 39 4.22 11.11 -3.14
N HIS A 40 4.34 10.82 -4.44
CA HIS A 40 4.86 9.53 -4.89
C HIS A 40 6.25 9.24 -4.31
N LEU A 41 7.20 10.16 -4.49
CA LEU A 41 8.55 10.02 -3.95
C LEU A 41 8.53 9.83 -2.43
N PHE A 42 7.69 10.57 -1.72
CA PHE A 42 7.54 10.43 -0.27
C PHE A 42 7.05 9.04 0.14
N ILE A 43 6.01 8.51 -0.52
CA ILE A 43 5.51 7.15 -0.26
C ILE A 43 6.58 6.10 -0.56
N VAL A 44 7.33 6.25 -1.65
CA VAL A 44 8.45 5.36 -2.01
C VAL A 44 9.50 5.30 -0.90
N GLU A 45 9.92 6.45 -0.39
CA GLU A 45 10.92 6.51 0.68
C GLU A 45 10.38 5.93 2.01
N LEU A 46 9.10 6.12 2.30
CA LEU A 46 8.46 5.49 3.47
C LEU A 46 8.39 3.97 3.36
N ILE A 47 8.22 3.42 2.15
CA ILE A 47 8.26 1.96 1.94
C ILE A 47 9.67 1.44 2.18
N ARG A 48 10.68 2.09 1.60
CA ARG A 48 12.09 1.72 1.79
C ARG A 48 12.53 1.80 3.25
N ALA A 49 12.02 2.79 3.98
CA ALA A 49 12.28 2.94 5.41
C ALA A 49 11.52 1.92 6.29
N GLY A 50 10.69 1.04 5.71
CA GLY A 50 9.87 0.09 6.47
C GLY A 50 8.73 0.74 7.26
N ILE A 51 8.37 1.98 6.96
CA ILE A 51 7.33 2.73 7.68
C ILE A 51 5.95 2.52 7.02
N PHE A 52 5.92 2.34 5.70
CA PHE A 52 4.69 2.16 4.94
C PHE A 52 4.67 0.82 4.20
N TYR A 53 3.72 -0.07 4.52
CA TYR A 53 3.62 -1.38 3.88
C TYR A 53 2.52 -1.40 2.82
N PRO A 54 2.87 -1.55 1.53
CA PRO A 54 1.90 -1.57 0.44
C PRO A 54 0.89 -2.73 0.55
N LEU A 55 1.31 -3.85 1.13
CA LEU A 55 0.47 -5.04 1.34
C LEU A 55 -0.66 -4.76 2.33
N ALA A 56 -0.31 -4.25 3.52
CA ALA A 56 -1.27 -3.85 4.53
C ALA A 56 -2.23 -2.77 4.00
N TYR A 57 -1.68 -1.79 3.27
CA TYR A 57 -2.47 -0.73 2.67
C TYR A 57 -3.52 -1.24 1.68
N VAL A 58 -3.16 -2.15 0.76
CA VAL A 58 -4.11 -2.74 -0.19
C VAL A 58 -5.24 -3.48 0.54
N ARG A 59 -4.91 -4.26 1.57
CA ARG A 59 -5.92 -4.96 2.38
C ARG A 59 -6.83 -3.99 3.12
N GLN A 60 -6.29 -2.92 3.69
CA GLN A 60 -7.10 -1.88 4.34
C GLN A 60 -8.08 -1.23 3.35
N LEU A 61 -7.67 -1.01 2.09
CA LEU A 61 -8.58 -0.50 1.06
C LEU A 61 -9.70 -1.48 0.70
N ILE A 62 -9.41 -2.79 0.68
CA ILE A 62 -10.41 -3.83 0.48
C ILE A 62 -11.38 -3.88 1.65
N VAL A 63 -10.86 -3.95 2.88
CA VAL A 63 -11.67 -4.08 4.11
C VAL A 63 -12.53 -2.84 4.36
N SER A 64 -12.02 -1.66 4.04
CA SER A 64 -12.78 -0.40 4.18
C SER A 64 -13.88 -0.21 3.13
N GLY A 65 -13.86 -0.99 2.04
CA GLY A 65 -14.82 -0.86 0.94
C GLY A 65 -14.69 0.44 0.14
N ILE A 66 -13.64 1.26 0.36
CA ILE A 66 -13.45 2.54 -0.34
C ILE A 66 -13.32 2.35 -1.86
N MET A 67 -12.91 1.16 -2.29
CA MET A 67 -12.73 0.82 -3.69
C MET A 67 -13.98 0.26 -4.36
N ASP A 68 -15.08 0.03 -3.61
CA ASP A 68 -16.32 -0.50 -4.16
C ASP A 68 -17.01 0.53 -5.07
N THR A 69 -17.60 0.05 -6.17
CA THR A 69 -18.24 0.89 -7.21
C THR A 69 -19.55 1.54 -6.79
N SER A 70 -20.04 1.23 -5.59
CA SER A 70 -21.14 1.94 -4.95
C SER A 70 -20.57 3.03 -4.04
N VAL A 71 -21.05 4.26 -4.19
CA VAL A 71 -21.20 5.34 -3.17
C VAL A 71 -20.75 6.73 -3.71
N ASN A 72 -21.54 7.73 -3.32
CA ASN A 72 -21.43 9.21 -3.39
C ASN A 72 -20.17 9.87 -3.99
N MET A 73 -20.32 11.07 -4.55
CA MET A 73 -19.23 11.84 -5.18
C MET A 73 -17.99 12.08 -4.27
N VAL A 74 -18.18 12.12 -2.94
CA VAL A 74 -17.08 12.29 -1.97
C VAL A 74 -16.17 11.05 -1.95
N ASP A 75 -16.78 9.87 -2.05
CA ASP A 75 -16.07 8.59 -2.07
C ASP A 75 -15.38 8.36 -3.40
N LEU A 76 -15.94 8.89 -4.51
CA LEU A 76 -15.28 8.87 -5.80
C LEU A 76 -13.94 9.64 -5.81
N GLU A 77 -13.86 10.78 -5.14
CA GLU A 77 -12.59 11.52 -5.03
C GLU A 77 -11.59 10.84 -4.09
N ARG A 78 -12.07 10.19 -3.02
CA ARG A 78 -11.25 9.32 -2.14
C ARG A 78 -10.67 8.16 -2.93
N GLN A 79 -11.52 7.41 -3.63
CA GLN A 79 -11.15 6.29 -4.50
C GLN A 79 -10.10 6.71 -5.54
N LYS A 80 -10.30 7.86 -6.21
CA LYS A 80 -9.32 8.39 -7.18
C LYS A 80 -7.95 8.65 -6.56
N ARG A 81 -7.86 9.11 -5.30
CA ARG A 81 -6.57 9.31 -4.61
C ARG A 81 -5.86 7.99 -4.37
N HIS A 82 -6.56 7.02 -3.78
CA HIS A 82 -5.99 5.69 -3.53
C HIS A 82 -5.59 4.98 -4.82
N CYS A 83 -6.43 5.05 -5.86
CA CYS A 83 -6.13 4.50 -7.18
C CYS A 83 -4.85 5.10 -7.80
N ARG A 84 -4.63 6.42 -7.67
CA ARG A 84 -3.41 7.07 -8.17
C ARG A 84 -2.16 6.55 -7.48
N ILE A 85 -2.19 6.38 -6.16
CA ILE A 85 -1.06 5.82 -5.40
C ILE A 85 -0.79 4.38 -5.83
N LEU A 86 -1.83 3.53 -5.89
CA LEU A 86 -1.68 2.14 -6.31
C LEU A 86 -1.14 1.97 -7.74
N LYS A 87 -1.51 2.88 -8.66
CA LYS A 87 -0.96 2.91 -10.02
C LYS A 87 0.54 3.21 -10.03
N GLN A 88 1.03 3.99 -9.07
CA GLN A 88 2.43 4.32 -8.92
C GLN A 88 3.24 3.28 -8.13
N LEU A 89 2.59 2.22 -7.63
CA LEU A 89 3.22 1.13 -6.87
C LEU A 89 3.15 -0.20 -7.66
N PRO A 90 3.86 -0.35 -8.80
CA PRO A 90 3.86 -1.59 -9.57
C PRO A 90 4.64 -2.69 -8.85
N GLY A 91 4.30 -3.96 -9.09
CA GLY A 91 4.91 -5.10 -8.39
C GLY A 91 6.44 -5.16 -8.48
N LYS A 92 7.05 -4.75 -9.60
CA LYS A 92 8.52 -4.66 -9.73
C LYS A 92 9.14 -3.69 -8.74
N PHE A 93 8.50 -2.54 -8.52
CA PHE A 93 8.96 -1.56 -7.55
C PHE A 93 8.79 -2.10 -6.12
N ILE A 94 7.64 -2.72 -5.83
CA ILE A 94 7.34 -3.27 -4.51
C ILE A 94 8.28 -4.41 -4.16
N HIS A 95 8.64 -5.29 -5.11
CA HIS A 95 9.65 -6.31 -4.92
C HIS A 95 10.98 -5.69 -4.45
N HIS A 96 11.50 -4.72 -5.20
CA HIS A 96 12.77 -4.07 -4.87
C HIS A 96 12.73 -3.34 -3.52
N ALA A 97 11.65 -2.60 -3.26
CA ALA A 97 11.54 -1.81 -2.03
C ALA A 97 11.36 -2.69 -0.78
N LEU A 98 10.68 -3.84 -0.90
CA LEU A 98 10.55 -4.81 0.19
C LEU A 98 11.84 -5.60 0.42
N GLU A 99 12.54 -5.95 -0.65
CA GLU A 99 13.88 -6.58 -0.57
C GLU A 99 14.89 -5.65 0.11
N GLU A 100 14.89 -4.35 -0.24
CA GLU A 100 15.71 -3.31 0.42
C GLU A 100 15.35 -3.11 1.90
N SER A 101 14.11 -3.41 2.29
CA SER A 101 13.64 -3.17 3.66
C SER A 101 14.06 -4.26 4.65
N GLU A 102 14.57 -5.40 4.17
CA GLU A 102 14.95 -6.59 4.97
C GLU A 102 13.82 -7.16 5.87
N ILE A 103 12.58 -6.70 5.70
CA ILE A 103 11.43 -7.10 6.53
C ILE A 103 10.92 -8.48 6.11
N ILE A 104 10.91 -8.77 4.81
CA ILE A 104 10.39 -10.02 4.24
C ILE A 104 11.43 -10.57 3.28
N GLU A 105 12.00 -11.73 3.62
CA GLU A 105 13.07 -12.34 2.83
C GLU A 105 12.64 -13.64 2.15
N GLY A 106 13.30 -13.95 1.04
CA GLY A 106 13.27 -15.27 0.40
C GLY A 106 11.89 -15.68 -0.14
N PRO A 107 11.49 -16.96 -0.01
CA PRO A 107 10.24 -17.47 -0.57
C PRO A 107 8.98 -16.72 -0.10
N LEU A 108 9.01 -16.19 1.12
CA LEU A 108 7.90 -15.41 1.71
C LEU A 108 7.67 -14.09 0.95
N LEU A 109 8.73 -13.45 0.45
CA LEU A 109 8.62 -12.22 -0.35
C LEU A 109 7.86 -12.46 -1.65
N ILE A 110 8.15 -13.58 -2.31
CA ILE A 110 7.51 -13.97 -3.59
C ILE A 110 6.03 -14.24 -3.37
N GLU A 111 5.67 -14.96 -2.32
CA GLU A 111 4.27 -15.24 -1.97
C GLU A 111 3.51 -13.95 -1.61
N ALA A 112 4.11 -13.13 -0.75
CA ALA A 112 3.56 -11.84 -0.34
C ALA A 112 3.33 -10.90 -1.54
N LEU A 113 4.28 -10.87 -2.49
CA LEU A 113 4.16 -10.10 -3.71
C LEU A 113 3.07 -10.62 -4.64
N HIS A 114 2.90 -11.94 -4.77
CA HIS A 114 1.81 -12.52 -5.55
C HIS A 114 0.44 -12.14 -4.96
N VAL A 115 0.29 -12.20 -3.64
CA VAL A 115 -0.93 -11.77 -2.96
C VAL A 115 -1.18 -10.28 -3.21
N TYR A 116 -0.17 -9.43 -3.02
CA TYR A 116 -0.26 -8.00 -3.32
C TYR A 116 -0.73 -7.73 -4.74
N LEU A 117 -0.15 -8.41 -5.73
CA LEU A 117 -0.50 -8.23 -7.14
C LEU A 117 -1.95 -8.63 -7.44
N ASN A 118 -2.41 -9.72 -6.84
CA ASN A 118 -3.79 -10.20 -6.98
C ASN A 118 -4.79 -9.24 -6.33
N GLU A 119 -4.54 -8.85 -5.08
CA GLU A 119 -5.39 -7.92 -4.34
C GLU A 119 -5.42 -6.53 -5.00
N ARG A 120 -4.26 -6.02 -5.44
CA ARG A 120 -4.16 -4.78 -6.21
C ARG A 120 -4.95 -4.84 -7.51
N ARG A 121 -5.01 -5.99 -8.18
CA ARG A 121 -5.79 -6.18 -9.41
C ARG A 121 -7.31 -6.23 -9.13
N LEU A 122 -7.72 -6.66 -7.93
CA LEU A 122 -9.13 -6.67 -7.57
C LEU A 122 -9.69 -5.25 -7.39
N ILE A 123 -8.87 -4.32 -6.90
CA ILE A 123 -9.30 -2.95 -6.57
C ILE A 123 -8.94 -1.90 -7.64
N LEU A 124 -8.14 -2.23 -8.65
CA LEU A 124 -7.77 -1.33 -9.76
C LEU A 124 -8.52 -1.65 -11.04
#